data_AF-A0A8X7W9C2-F1
#
_entry.id   AF-A0A8X7W9C2-F1
#
_cell.length_a   1.000
_cell.length_b   1.000
_cell.length_c   1.000
_cell.angle_alpha   90.00
_cell.angle_beta   90.00
_cell.angle_gamma   90.00
#
_symmetry.space_group_name_H-M   'P 1'
#
loop_
_entity.id
_entity.type
_entity.pdbx_description
1 polymer ?
#
loop_
_entity_poly.entity_id
_entity_poly.type
_entity_poly.pdbx_seq_one_letter_code
_entity_poly.pdbx_strand_id
1 'polypeptide(L)'
;MSLPDVLMEEFHWRRKQQETYRPLGQTSPLYRNSLPRVIWMSFDLVALSGAHTIGTARCGVFGRRLFNFTGKGDTDPSLNPSYATFPKSECSDNSLRLNSSAVVGMDPTWSSLV
;
A
#
# COMPACT_ATOMS: atom_id res chain seq x y z
N MET A 1 18.92 26.80 -4.82
CA MET A 1 19.08 25.34 -4.98
C MET A 1 18.25 24.91 -6.17
N SER A 2 18.94 24.52 -7.25
CA SER A 2 18.35 24.14 -8.52
C SER A 2 17.85 22.70 -8.49
N LEU A 3 16.78 22.41 -9.23
CA LEU A 3 16.12 21.10 -9.36
C LEU A 3 16.88 19.96 -10.09
N PRO A 4 18.06 20.10 -10.75
CA PRO A 4 18.65 18.98 -11.47
C PRO A 4 19.43 17.98 -10.60
N ASP A 5 19.64 18.25 -9.31
CA ASP A 5 20.46 17.37 -8.44
C ASP A 5 19.73 16.08 -7.99
N VAL A 6 18.39 16.03 -8.08
CA VAL A 6 17.62 14.85 -7.62
C VAL A 6 17.68 13.69 -8.63
N LEU A 7 17.90 13.97 -9.92
CA LEU A 7 17.88 12.94 -10.97
C LEU A 7 19.18 12.12 -11.05
N MET A 8 20.34 12.67 -10.66
CA MET A 8 21.62 11.95 -10.74
C MET A 8 21.86 11.03 -9.54
N GLU A 9 21.23 11.31 -8.40
CA GLU A 9 21.24 10.42 -7.22
C GLU A 9 20.34 9.19 -7.43
N GLU A 10 19.24 9.31 -8.20
CA GLU A 10 18.42 8.16 -8.60
C GLU A 10 19.22 7.15 -9.45
N PHE A 11 20.02 7.61 -10.42
CA PHE A 11 20.84 6.71 -11.24
C PHE A 11 21.96 6.02 -10.44
N HIS A 12 22.47 6.65 -9.38
CA HIS A 12 23.46 6.05 -8.50
C HIS A 12 22.84 4.97 -7.61
N TRP A 13 21.65 5.20 -7.05
CA TRP A 13 20.89 4.19 -6.31
C TRP A 13 20.40 3.03 -7.20
N ARG A 14 19.92 3.33 -8.42
CA ARG A 14 19.53 2.32 -9.41
C ARG A 14 20.70 1.42 -9.83
N ARG A 15 21.90 1.98 -10.03
CA ARG A 15 23.11 1.17 -10.32
C ARG A 15 23.54 0.31 -9.14
N LYS A 16 23.45 0.83 -7.91
CA LYS A 16 23.78 0.05 -6.70
C LYS A 16 22.80 -1.09 -6.45
N GLN A 17 21.51 -0.88 -6.74
CA GLN A 17 20.48 -1.92 -6.73
C GLN A 17 20.75 -3.00 -7.80
N GLN A 18 21.11 -2.60 -9.04
CA GLN A 18 21.45 -3.55 -10.10
C GLN A 18 22.72 -4.38 -9.81
N GLU A 19 23.73 -3.82 -9.14
CA GLU A 19 24.93 -4.57 -8.75
C GLU A 19 24.65 -5.54 -7.59
N THR A 20 23.76 -5.17 -6.66
CA THR A 20 23.40 -6.01 -5.50
C THR A 20 22.58 -7.25 -5.92
N TYR A 21 21.82 -7.17 -7.02
CA TYR A 21 21.05 -8.28 -7.58
C TYR A 21 21.78 -9.06 -8.69
N ARG A 22 23.06 -8.80 -8.93
CA ARG A 22 23.87 -9.55 -9.91
C ARG A 22 24.48 -10.77 -9.22
N PRO A 23 24.01 -12.02 -9.47
CA PRO A 23 24.65 -13.18 -8.88
C PRO A 23 26.07 -13.31 -9.46
N LEU A 24 27.08 -13.31 -8.59
CA LEU A 24 28.45 -13.62 -8.94
C LEU A 24 28.53 -15.08 -9.41
N GLY A 25 28.56 -15.28 -10.72
CA GLY A 25 28.94 -16.53 -11.37
C GLY A 25 27.79 -17.47 -11.68
N GLN A 26 27.41 -17.54 -12.96
CA GLN A 26 26.98 -18.78 -13.62
C GLN A 26 26.91 -18.57 -15.14
N THR A 27 28.05 -18.79 -15.81
CA THR A 27 28.12 -18.94 -17.27
C THR A 27 28.02 -20.42 -17.60
N SER A 28 26.82 -21.01 -17.59
CA SER A 28 26.59 -22.33 -18.20
C SER A 28 25.27 -22.35 -19.00
N PRO A 29 25.31 -22.72 -20.30
CA PRO A 29 24.17 -22.60 -21.21
C PRO A 29 23.03 -23.60 -20.96
N LEU A 30 23.19 -24.54 -20.02
CA LEU A 30 22.18 -25.54 -19.67
C LEU A 30 21.17 -25.08 -18.60
N TYR A 31 21.39 -23.96 -17.94
CA TYR A 31 20.44 -23.38 -16.98
C TYR A 31 19.51 -22.34 -17.64
N ARG A 32 19.22 -22.49 -18.93
CA ARG A 32 18.29 -21.58 -19.65
C ARG A 32 16.81 -21.87 -19.32
N ASN A 33 16.52 -23.01 -18.69
CA ASN A 33 15.14 -23.47 -18.45
C ASN A 33 14.75 -23.62 -16.98
N SER A 34 15.61 -23.22 -16.04
CA SER A 34 15.25 -23.16 -14.63
C SER A 34 15.30 -21.71 -14.19
N LEU A 35 14.33 -20.93 -14.67
CA LEU A 35 14.11 -19.60 -14.16
C LEU A 35 13.67 -19.73 -12.70
N PRO A 36 14.36 -19.14 -11.70
CA PRO A 36 13.66 -18.73 -10.50
C PRO A 36 12.84 -17.49 -10.89
N ARG A 37 11.79 -17.64 -11.69
CA ARG A 37 10.74 -16.61 -11.68
C ARG A 37 10.05 -16.79 -10.34
N VAL A 38 10.01 -15.71 -9.56
CA VAL A 38 9.42 -15.54 -8.22
C VAL A 38 10.20 -16.06 -7.00
N ILE A 39 11.46 -15.62 -6.84
CA ILE A 39 12.02 -15.37 -5.50
C ILE A 39 12.11 -13.85 -5.26
N TRP A 40 10.98 -13.15 -5.34
CA TRP A 40 10.81 -11.77 -4.83
C TRP A 40 9.38 -11.51 -4.33
N MET A 41 8.61 -12.56 -4.02
CA MET A 41 7.17 -12.40 -3.78
C MET A 41 6.87 -11.54 -2.54
N SER A 42 7.55 -11.76 -1.41
CA SER A 42 7.16 -11.13 -0.14
C SER A 42 7.72 -9.71 0.04
N PHE A 43 8.97 -9.47 -0.34
CA PHE A 43 9.62 -8.17 -0.13
C PHE A 43 9.01 -7.09 -1.03
N ASP A 44 8.77 -7.41 -2.31
CA ASP A 44 8.17 -6.48 -3.25
C ASP A 44 6.72 -6.14 -2.84
N LEU A 45 5.97 -7.08 -2.27
CA LEU A 45 4.63 -6.83 -1.72
C LEU A 45 4.67 -5.90 -0.49
N VAL A 46 5.63 -6.10 0.41
CA VAL A 46 5.81 -5.23 1.58
C VAL A 46 6.20 -3.82 1.12
N ALA A 47 7.15 -3.70 0.19
CA ALA A 47 7.58 -2.41 -0.35
C ALA A 47 6.41 -1.67 -1.05
N LEU A 48 5.59 -2.37 -1.85
CA LEU A 48 4.46 -1.76 -2.55
C LEU A 48 3.30 -1.38 -1.61
N SER A 49 3.15 -2.08 -0.48
CA SER A 49 2.09 -1.76 0.50
C SER A 49 2.24 -0.37 1.13
N GLY A 50 3.45 0.21 1.12
CA GLY A 50 3.70 1.58 1.56
C GLY A 50 2.97 2.65 0.75
N ALA A 51 2.54 2.36 -0.49
CA ALA A 51 1.73 3.29 -1.29
C ALA A 51 0.34 3.59 -0.67
N HIS A 52 -0.11 2.79 0.31
CA HIS A 52 -1.35 3.05 1.04
C HIS A 52 -1.19 4.02 2.23
N THR A 53 0.03 4.49 2.54
CA THR A 53 0.28 5.46 3.61
C THR A 53 -0.16 6.88 3.22
N ILE A 54 0.00 7.26 1.95
CA ILE A 54 -0.37 8.57 1.43
C ILE A 54 -1.41 8.33 0.34
N GLY A 55 -2.68 8.37 0.72
CA GLY A 55 -3.75 8.08 -0.22
C GLY A 55 -5.15 8.20 0.36
N THR A 56 -6.11 8.14 -0.55
CA THR A 56 -7.53 8.17 -0.25
C THR A 56 -8.20 6.88 -0.69
N ALA A 57 -9.25 6.45 0.01
CA ALA A 57 -10.01 5.26 -0.35
C ALA A 57 -11.50 5.52 -0.30
N ARG A 58 -12.26 4.78 -1.11
CA ARG A 58 -13.72 4.85 -1.08
C ARG A 58 -14.28 4.11 0.13
N CYS A 59 -15.29 4.65 0.79
CA CYS A 59 -15.91 3.98 1.95
C CYS A 59 -16.42 2.57 1.61
N GLY A 60 -16.84 2.31 0.36
CA GLY A 60 -17.29 0.99 -0.07
C GLY A 60 -16.23 -0.11 0.01
N VAL A 61 -14.93 0.20 -0.11
CA VAL A 61 -13.87 -0.85 -0.13
C VAL A 61 -13.59 -1.43 1.26
N PHE A 62 -13.80 -0.65 2.32
CA PHE A 62 -13.52 -1.08 3.71
C PHE A 62 -14.74 -1.01 4.63
N GLY A 63 -15.90 -0.53 4.15
CA GLY A 63 -17.10 -0.31 4.96
C GLY A 63 -17.63 -1.57 5.65
N ARG A 64 -17.48 -2.75 5.03
CA ARG A 64 -17.79 -4.04 5.69
C ARG A 64 -16.98 -4.23 6.97
N ARG A 65 -15.68 -3.92 6.97
CA ARG A 65 -14.83 -4.05 8.16
C ARG A 65 -15.17 -3.01 9.24
N LEU A 66 -15.71 -1.86 8.87
CA LEU A 66 -16.09 -0.82 9.83
C LEU A 66 -17.44 -1.06 10.48
N PHE A 67 -18.41 -1.59 9.73
CA PHE A 67 -19.82 -1.59 10.16
C PHE A 67 -20.45 -2.98 10.25
N ASN A 68 -19.89 -3.99 9.59
CA ASN A 68 -20.48 -5.32 9.59
C ASN A 68 -19.47 -6.43 9.27
N PHE A 69 -18.48 -6.62 10.14
CA PHE A 69 -17.38 -7.57 9.90
C PHE A 69 -17.85 -9.03 9.94
N THR A 70 -18.66 -9.40 10.94
CA THR A 70 -19.18 -10.78 11.11
C THR A 70 -20.62 -10.97 10.66
N GLY A 71 -21.30 -9.90 10.21
CA GLY A 71 -22.73 -9.96 9.87
C GLY A 71 -23.67 -9.48 10.99
N LYS A 72 -23.12 -9.07 12.14
CA LYS A 72 -23.88 -8.67 13.34
C LYS A 72 -23.88 -7.16 13.62
N GLY A 73 -23.37 -6.34 12.70
CA GLY A 73 -23.25 -4.90 12.92
C GLY A 73 -22.01 -4.51 13.74
N ASP A 74 -20.93 -5.26 13.61
CA ASP A 74 -19.69 -5.14 14.36
C ASP A 74 -18.53 -4.58 13.54
N THR A 75 -17.56 -3.99 14.23
CA THR A 75 -16.29 -3.52 13.65
C THR A 75 -15.25 -4.62 13.78
N ASP A 76 -14.37 -4.73 12.79
CA ASP A 76 -13.24 -5.65 12.80
C ASP A 76 -12.41 -5.50 14.10
N PRO A 77 -12.26 -6.57 14.89
CA PRO A 77 -11.56 -6.52 16.17
C PRO A 77 -10.05 -6.29 16.03
N SER A 78 -9.47 -6.50 14.84
CA SER A 78 -8.07 -6.18 14.55
C SER A 78 -7.83 -4.70 14.27
N LEU A 79 -8.91 -3.92 14.05
CA LEU A 79 -8.83 -2.49 13.80
C LEU A 79 -8.72 -1.73 15.13
N ASN A 80 -7.78 -0.78 15.22
CA ASN A 80 -7.67 0.06 16.40
C ASN A 80 -8.96 0.87 16.61
N PRO A 81 -9.63 0.76 17.77
CA PRO A 81 -10.93 1.40 18.01
C PRO A 81 -10.85 2.93 18.00
N SER A 82 -9.72 3.51 18.43
CA SER A 82 -9.49 4.96 18.38
C SER A 82 -9.25 5.46 16.96
N TYR A 83 -8.68 4.64 16.09
CA TYR A 83 -8.55 5.00 14.68
C TYR A 83 -9.89 4.82 13.96
N ALA A 84 -10.67 3.79 14.32
CA ALA A 84 -11.95 3.48 13.68
C ALA A 84 -13.02 4.57 13.83
N THR A 85 -12.90 5.47 14.81
CA THR A 85 -13.84 6.59 14.98
C THR A 85 -13.77 7.57 13.81
N PHE A 86 -12.57 7.88 13.32
CA PHE A 86 -12.35 8.82 12.22
C PHE A 86 -13.01 8.40 10.89
N PRO A 87 -12.70 7.23 10.29
CA PRO A 87 -13.34 6.85 9.05
C PRO A 87 -14.83 6.51 9.25
N LYS A 88 -15.30 6.23 10.48
CA LYS A 88 -16.73 6.09 10.77
C LYS A 88 -17.47 7.43 10.77
N SER A 89 -16.86 8.53 11.22
CA SER A 89 -17.47 9.86 11.13
C SER A 89 -17.56 10.33 9.69
N GLU A 90 -16.50 10.10 8.92
CA GLU A 90 -16.44 10.45 7.49
C GLU A 90 -17.39 9.60 6.64
N CYS A 91 -17.54 8.31 6.94
CA CYS A 91 -18.42 7.39 6.21
C CYS A 91 -19.80 7.21 6.90
N SER A 92 -20.33 8.23 7.56
CA SER A 92 -21.48 8.13 8.49
C SER A 92 -22.85 7.86 7.83
N ASP A 93 -23.03 8.14 6.55
CA ASP A 93 -24.31 7.90 5.87
C ASP A 93 -24.53 6.41 5.55
N ASN A 94 -25.74 5.91 5.83
CA ASN A 94 -26.11 4.51 5.59
C ASN A 94 -26.02 4.10 4.10
N SER A 95 -26.24 5.03 3.17
CA SER A 95 -26.02 4.83 1.73
C SER A 95 -24.53 4.71 1.36
N LEU A 96 -23.65 5.22 2.24
CA LEU A 96 -22.19 5.27 2.05
C LEU A 96 -21.45 4.07 2.68
N ARG A 97 -22.16 3.03 3.16
CA ARG A 97 -21.53 1.92 3.90
C ARG A 97 -21.03 0.76 3.02
N LEU A 98 -21.63 0.52 1.86
CA LEU A 98 -21.32 -0.65 1.02
C LEU A 98 -21.20 -0.35 -0.48
N ASN A 99 -21.90 0.67 -0.99
CA ASN A 99 -21.84 1.08 -2.40
C ASN A 99 -21.49 2.57 -2.54
N SER A 100 -20.62 3.03 -1.66
CA SER A 100 -20.28 4.44 -1.57
C SER A 100 -19.19 4.85 -2.55
N SER A 101 -19.43 5.97 -3.22
CA SER A 101 -18.39 6.71 -3.93
C SER A 101 -17.67 7.73 -3.04
N ALA A 102 -18.10 7.92 -1.78
CA ALA A 102 -17.43 8.84 -0.86
C ALA A 102 -16.00 8.38 -0.59
N VAL A 103 -15.09 9.33 -0.61
CA VAL A 103 -13.64 9.12 -0.52
C VAL A 103 -13.14 9.71 0.79
N VAL A 104 -12.37 8.95 1.55
CA VAL A 104 -11.74 9.38 2.81
C VAL A 104 -10.22 9.29 2.70
N GLY A 105 -9.49 10.20 3.33
CA GLY A 105 -8.05 10.06 3.53
C GLY A 105 -7.77 8.94 4.52
N MET A 106 -6.77 8.10 4.26
CA MET A 106 -6.45 6.98 5.16
C MET A 106 -5.63 7.39 6.40
N ASP A 107 -5.13 8.62 6.43
CA ASP A 107 -4.39 9.14 7.57
C ASP A 107 -5.06 10.44 8.09
N PRO A 108 -5.57 10.43 9.34
CA PRO A 108 -6.28 11.55 9.93
C PRO A 108 -5.41 12.80 10.10
N THR A 109 -4.08 12.63 10.15
CA THR A 109 -3.15 13.73 10.42
C THR A 109 -3.01 14.69 9.26
N TRP A 110 -3.06 14.22 8.01
CA TRP A 110 -3.01 15.08 6.82
C TRP A 110 -4.38 15.34 6.20
N SER A 111 -5.40 14.50 6.47
CA SER A 111 -6.78 14.76 6.03
C SER A 111 -7.38 16.02 6.66
N SER A 112 -6.77 16.54 7.73
CA SER A 112 -7.13 17.80 8.39
C SER A 112 -6.56 19.05 7.68
N LEU A 113 -5.71 18.87 6.65
CA LEU A 113 -5.00 19.93 5.93
C LEU A 113 -5.55 20.18 4.52
N VAL A 114 -6.66 19.54 4.15
CA VAL A 114 -7.36 19.72 2.87
C VAL A 114 -8.75 20.28 3.11
#